data_AF-A0AAV4BJ13-F1
#
_entry.id   AF-A0AAV4BJ13-F1
#
_cell.length_a   1.000
_cell.length_b   1.000
_cell.length_c   1.000
_cell.angle_alpha   90.00
_cell.angle_beta   90.00
_cell.angle_gamma   90.00
#
_symmetry.space_group_name_H-M   'P 1'
#
loop_
_entity.id
_entity.type
_entity.pdbx_description
1 polymer ?
#
loop_
_entity_poly.entity_id
_entity_poly.type
_entity_poly.pdbx_seq_one_letter_code
_entity_poly.pdbx_strand_id
1 'polypeptide(L)'
;MILLDILPKGESVNTDRYCETLDRLKHAVRCKRPGLLRSGVVLQHDNATLITAKHTKEWLEHYRWDIIPHPAHSPDLAPSDFHLFGPLKRHLEGKKFEDEDELIGEVRDWFSKLDANFFTQGIYSLLPRWQKCIALHGKSSQ
;
A
#
# COMPACT_ATOMS: atom_id res chain seq x y z
N MET A 1 -0.33 7.76 8.92
CA MET A 1 -0.17 6.45 9.59
C MET A 1 0.25 5.45 8.54
N ILE A 2 1.37 4.77 8.76
CA ILE A 2 1.78 3.60 7.99
C ILE A 2 1.82 2.38 8.93
N LEU A 3 1.40 1.24 8.42
CA LEU A 3 1.62 -0.07 9.01
C LEU A 3 2.61 -0.80 8.10
N LEU A 4 3.71 -1.29 8.67
CA LEU A 4 4.66 -2.16 7.98
C LEU A 4 4.52 -3.55 8.59
N ASP A 5 4.13 -4.52 7.77
CA ASP A 5 4.13 -5.94 8.11
C ASP A 5 5.27 -6.59 7.32
N ILE A 6 6.31 -7.04 8.02
CA ILE A 6 7.48 -7.67 7.40
C ILE A 6 7.33 -9.18 7.52
N LEU A 7 7.40 -9.87 6.40
CA LEU A 7 7.36 -11.33 6.37
C LEU A 7 8.74 -11.91 6.71
N PRO A 8 8.79 -13.03 7.43
CA PRO A 8 10.03 -13.79 7.59
C PRO A 8 10.62 -14.18 6.24
N LYS A 9 11.95 -14.27 6.21
CA LYS A 9 12.69 -14.69 5.02
C LYS A 9 12.18 -16.03 4.48
N GLY A 10 11.88 -16.05 3.18
CA GLY A 10 11.41 -17.24 2.47
C GLY A 10 9.90 -17.47 2.52
N GLU A 11 9.16 -16.66 3.29
CA GLU A 11 7.71 -16.66 3.23
C GLU A 11 7.18 -15.79 2.09
N SER A 12 6.02 -16.17 1.56
CA SER A 12 5.29 -15.38 0.58
C SER A 12 3.93 -15.00 1.14
N VAL A 13 3.42 -13.84 0.74
CA VAL A 13 2.06 -13.45 1.11
C VAL A 13 1.09 -14.41 0.44
N ASN A 14 0.41 -15.22 1.23
CA ASN A 14 -0.74 -15.99 0.80
C ASN A 14 -2.04 -15.30 1.26
N THR A 15 -3.19 -15.88 0.90
CA THR A 15 -4.50 -15.30 1.22
C THR A 15 -4.71 -15.14 2.73
N ASP A 16 -4.38 -16.15 3.53
CA ASP A 16 -4.61 -16.11 4.98
C ASP A 16 -3.70 -15.06 5.64
N ARG A 17 -2.43 -15.00 5.23
CA ARG A 17 -1.49 -13.97 5.71
C ARG A 17 -1.93 -12.56 5.32
N TYR A 18 -2.51 -12.41 4.12
CA TYR A 18 -3.06 -11.13 3.70
C TYR A 18 -4.25 -10.70 4.58
N CYS A 19 -5.19 -11.62 4.87
CA CYS A 19 -6.29 -11.36 5.81
C CYS A 19 -5.79 -10.98 7.22
N GLU A 20 -4.78 -11.67 7.75
CA GLU A 20 -4.15 -11.28 9.02
C GLU A 20 -3.57 -9.85 8.98
N THR A 21 -2.94 -9.49 7.86
CA THR A 21 -2.41 -8.14 7.64
C THR A 21 -3.55 -7.10 7.63
N LEU A 22 -4.69 -7.43 7.01
CA LEU A 22 -5.88 -6.59 7.01
C LEU A 22 -6.48 -6.42 8.42
N ASP A 23 -6.49 -7.47 9.25
CA ASP A 23 -6.93 -7.37 10.65
C ASP A 23 -6.02 -6.44 11.46
N ARG A 24 -4.70 -6.56 11.29
CA ARG A 24 -3.71 -5.65 11.90
C ARG A 24 -3.90 -4.22 11.40
N LEU A 25 -4.14 -4.04 10.11
CA LEU A 25 -4.40 -2.73 9.51
C LEU A 25 -5.66 -2.10 10.09
N LYS A 26 -6.76 -2.86 10.16
CA LYS A 26 -8.01 -2.40 10.76
C LYS A 26 -7.83 -1.99 12.22
N HIS A 27 -7.09 -2.78 13.00
CA HIS A 27 -6.76 -2.42 14.38
C HIS A 27 -5.96 -1.11 14.44
N ALA A 28 -4.95 -0.94 13.60
CA ALA A 28 -4.16 0.28 13.52
C ALA A 28 -5.01 1.50 13.13
N VAL A 29 -5.89 1.35 12.13
CA VAL A 29 -6.85 2.41 11.74
C VAL A 29 -7.75 2.77 12.91
N ARG A 30 -8.28 1.78 13.65
CA ARG A 30 -9.12 2.03 14.83
C ARG A 30 -8.41 2.89 15.88
N CYS A 31 -7.14 2.58 16.16
CA CYS A 31 -6.38 3.28 17.20
C CYS A 31 -5.92 4.68 16.75
N LYS A 32 -5.47 4.82 15.51
CA LYS A 32 -4.81 6.05 15.02
C LYS A 32 -5.74 6.98 14.22
N ARG A 33 -6.82 6.46 13.64
CA ARG A 33 -7.82 7.20 12.84
C ARG A 33 -9.25 6.66 13.08
N PRO A 34 -9.78 6.73 14.32
CA PRO A 34 -11.07 6.14 14.66
C PRO A 34 -12.25 6.68 13.82
N GLY A 35 -12.18 7.94 13.39
CA GLY A 35 -13.21 8.55 12.51
C GLY A 35 -13.28 7.91 11.11
N LEU A 36 -12.19 7.31 10.63
CA LEU A 36 -12.15 6.69 9.30
C LEU A 36 -13.00 5.42 9.25
N LEU A 37 -12.96 4.59 10.30
CA LEU A 37 -13.80 3.39 10.35
C LEU A 37 -15.30 3.70 10.39
N ARG A 38 -15.67 4.88 10.92
CA ARG A 38 -17.08 5.33 10.94
C ARG A 38 -17.53 5.88 9.59
N SER A 39 -16.61 6.49 8.85
CA SER A 39 -16.89 7.16 7.58
C SER A 39 -16.83 6.22 6.37
N GLY A 40 -16.36 4.99 6.58
CA GLY A 40 -16.04 4.04 5.50
C GLY A 40 -14.56 4.10 5.14
N VAL A 41 -13.98 2.92 4.88
CA VAL A 41 -12.60 2.79 4.41
C VAL A 41 -12.65 2.43 2.94
N VAL A 42 -11.92 3.20 2.14
CA VAL A 42 -11.68 2.92 0.73
C VAL A 42 -10.25 2.39 0.59
N LEU A 43 -10.11 1.15 0.13
CA LEU A 43 -8.85 0.45 -0.04
C LEU A 43 -8.43 0.46 -1.52
N GLN A 44 -7.18 0.83 -1.77
CA GLN A 44 -6.52 0.62 -3.07
C GLN A 44 -5.42 -0.42 -2.90
N HIS A 45 -5.43 -1.44 -3.74
CA HIS A 45 -4.41 -2.49 -3.82
C HIS A 45 -4.34 -3.01 -5.26
N ASP A 46 -3.28 -3.75 -5.61
CA ASP A 46 -3.14 -4.32 -6.94
C ASP A 46 -4.18 -5.43 -7.20
N ASN A 47 -4.33 -5.90 -8.44
CA ASN A 47 -5.25 -7.00 -8.74
C ASN A 47 -4.55 -8.37 -8.70
N ALA A 48 -3.70 -8.62 -7.68
CA ALA A 48 -3.06 -9.92 -7.51
C ALA A 48 -4.10 -11.03 -7.25
N THR A 49 -3.78 -12.26 -7.66
CA THR A 49 -4.64 -13.44 -7.48
C THR A 49 -5.13 -13.61 -6.04
N LEU A 50 -4.29 -13.23 -5.06
CA LEU A 50 -4.56 -13.25 -3.62
C LEU A 50 -5.78 -12.40 -3.20
N ILE A 51 -6.05 -11.33 -3.93
CA ILE A 51 -7.14 -10.39 -3.66
C ILE A 51 -8.46 -10.88 -4.26
N THR A 52 -8.38 -11.61 -5.37
CA THR A 52 -9.55 -12.24 -6.00
C THR A 52 -10.06 -13.47 -5.25
N ALA A 53 -9.25 -13.99 -4.32
CA ALA A 53 -9.56 -15.16 -3.50
C ALA A 53 -10.81 -14.93 -2.64
N LYS A 54 -11.62 -15.98 -2.47
CA LYS A 54 -12.89 -15.93 -1.76
C LYS A 54 -12.75 -15.38 -0.33
N HIS A 55 -11.75 -15.85 0.41
CA HIS A 55 -11.53 -15.45 1.79
C HIS A 55 -11.26 -13.94 1.93
N THR A 56 -10.44 -13.35 1.05
CA THR A 56 -10.19 -11.91 1.04
C THR A 56 -11.46 -11.10 0.73
N LYS A 57 -12.29 -11.56 -0.22
CA LYS A 57 -13.56 -10.90 -0.56
C LYS A 57 -14.54 -10.96 0.61
N GLU A 58 -14.69 -12.11 1.24
CA GLU A 58 -15.55 -12.28 2.42
C GLU A 58 -15.11 -11.37 3.57
N TRP A 59 -13.80 -11.22 3.79
CA TRP A 59 -13.26 -10.28 4.79
C TRP A 59 -13.64 -8.83 4.46
N LEU A 60 -13.46 -8.39 3.22
CA LEU A 60 -13.73 -7.02 2.78
C LEU A 60 -15.24 -6.68 2.85
N GLU A 61 -16.09 -7.62 2.45
CA GLU A 61 -17.55 -7.51 2.56
C GLU A 61 -18.01 -7.45 4.03
N HIS A 62 -17.48 -8.34 4.88
CA HIS A 62 -17.84 -8.40 6.29
C HIS A 62 -17.53 -7.08 7.01
N TYR A 63 -16.39 -6.44 6.70
CA TYR A 63 -16.00 -5.17 7.31
C TYR A 63 -16.39 -3.93 6.53
N ARG A 64 -17.06 -4.08 5.39
CA ARG A 64 -17.57 -3.00 4.52
C ARG A 64 -16.47 -2.03 4.10
N TRP A 65 -15.35 -2.57 3.65
CA TRP A 65 -14.29 -1.77 3.05
C TRP A 65 -14.50 -1.75 1.54
N ASP A 66 -14.68 -0.55 0.99
CA ASP A 66 -14.83 -0.37 -0.45
C ASP A 66 -13.48 -0.54 -1.14
N ILE A 67 -13.48 -1.14 -2.32
CA ILE A 67 -12.26 -1.35 -3.11
C ILE A 67 -12.28 -0.40 -4.30
N ILE A 68 -11.19 0.36 -4.50
CA ILE A 68 -10.99 1.12 -5.73
C ILE A 68 -10.59 0.15 -6.84
N PRO A 69 -11.33 0.07 -7.96
CA PRO A 69 -10.92 -0.73 -9.10
C PRO A 69 -9.53 -0.33 -9.58
N HIS A 70 -8.62 -1.29 -9.66
CA HIS A 70 -7.26 -1.06 -10.14
C HIS A 70 -7.02 -1.83 -11.46
N PRO A 71 -6.67 -1.13 -12.54
CA PRO A 71 -6.36 -1.80 -13.81
C PRO A 71 -5.08 -2.64 -13.69
N ALA A 72 -5.03 -3.75 -14.44
CA ALA A 72 -3.85 -4.62 -14.46
C ALA A 72 -2.62 -3.85 -14.96
N HIS A 73 -1.44 -4.20 -14.44
CA HIS A 73 -0.14 -3.66 -14.86
C HIS A 73 -0.06 -2.12 -14.89
N SER A 74 -0.70 -1.44 -13.93
CA SER A 74 -0.80 0.03 -13.89
C SER A 74 -0.07 0.65 -12.68
N PRO A 75 1.26 0.48 -12.58
CA PRO A 75 2.04 1.03 -11.45
C PRO A 75 2.02 2.57 -11.43
N ASP A 76 1.75 3.21 -12.57
CA ASP A 76 1.58 4.66 -12.67
C ASP A 76 0.31 5.16 -11.97
N LEU A 77 -0.62 4.26 -11.61
CA LEU A 77 -1.85 4.52 -10.88
C LEU A 77 -1.84 4.00 -9.43
N ALA A 78 -0.71 3.46 -8.95
CA ALA A 78 -0.55 2.97 -7.59
C ALA A 78 0.41 3.89 -6.80
N PRO A 79 -0.05 4.59 -5.74
CA PRO A 79 0.80 5.52 -4.98
C PRO A 79 2.00 4.84 -4.32
N SER A 80 1.87 3.55 -3.99
CA SER A 80 2.99 2.72 -3.53
C SER A 80 4.12 2.70 -4.56
N ASP A 81 3.82 2.52 -5.84
CA ASP A 81 4.80 2.38 -6.91
C ASP A 81 5.35 3.72 -7.38
N PHE A 82 4.47 4.66 -7.74
CA PHE A 82 4.93 5.91 -8.37
C PHE A 82 5.47 6.95 -7.37
N HIS A 83 5.11 6.85 -6.08
CA HIS A 83 5.46 7.87 -5.08
C HIS A 83 6.30 7.32 -3.93
N LEU A 84 5.99 6.13 -3.41
CA LEU A 84 6.62 5.63 -2.19
C LEU A 84 7.90 4.83 -2.43
N PHE A 85 7.86 3.81 -3.29
CA PHE A 85 8.98 2.87 -3.45
C PHE A 85 10.19 3.48 -4.16
N GLY A 86 10.00 4.44 -5.07
CA GLY A 86 11.10 5.13 -5.74
C GLY A 86 12.04 5.85 -4.76
N PRO A 87 11.53 6.77 -3.90
CA PRO A 87 12.29 7.38 -2.82
C PRO A 87 12.93 6.38 -1.85
N LEU A 88 12.20 5.33 -1.45
CA LEU A 88 12.75 4.30 -0.55
C LEU A 88 13.96 3.59 -1.19
N LYS A 89 13.86 3.18 -2.45
CA LYS A 89 14.97 2.55 -3.18
C LYS A 89 16.19 3.46 -3.23
N ARG A 90 16.01 4.76 -3.53
CA ARG A 90 17.10 5.75 -3.51
C ARG A 90 17.73 5.92 -2.13
N HIS A 91 16.93 5.83 -1.05
CA HIS A 91 17.44 5.90 0.32
C HIS A 91 18.28 4.67 0.71
N LEU A 92 17.92 3.50 0.18
CA LEU A 92 18.62 2.23 0.42
C LEU A 92 19.80 2.01 -0.52
N GLU A 93 19.88 2.76 -1.62
CA GLU A 93 20.90 2.60 -2.65
C GLU A 93 22.32 2.79 -2.08
N GLY A 94 23.21 1.85 -2.40
CA GLY A 94 24.61 1.86 -1.95
C GLY A 94 24.83 1.47 -0.47
N LYS A 95 23.78 1.28 0.32
CA LYS A 95 23.89 0.78 1.69
C LYS A 95 24.13 -0.72 1.72
N LYS A 96 24.97 -1.16 2.65
CA LYS A 96 25.17 -2.57 2.98
C LYS A 96 24.66 -2.79 4.38
N PHE A 97 23.95 -3.88 4.58
CA PHE A 97 23.41 -4.29 5.87
C PHE A 97 24.04 -5.62 6.24
N GLU A 98 24.40 -5.78 7.50
CA GLU A 98 25.00 -7.01 8.04
C GLU A 98 23.95 -8.12 8.13
N ASP A 99 22.71 -7.76 8.48
CA ASP A 99 21.59 -8.67 8.59
C ASP A 99 20.24 -8.03 8.19
N GLU A 100 19.18 -8.83 8.30
CA GLU A 100 17.82 -8.42 7.96
C GLU A 100 17.24 -7.43 8.98
N ASP A 101 17.61 -7.53 10.25
CA ASP A 101 17.10 -6.65 11.31
C ASP A 101 17.63 -5.22 11.13
N GLU A 102 18.89 -5.06 10.70
CA GLU A 102 19.47 -3.77 10.34
C GLU A 102 18.73 -3.15 9.15
N LEU A 103 18.47 -3.92 8.08
CA LEU A 103 17.68 -3.45 6.94
C LEU A 103 16.26 -3.04 7.36
N ILE A 104 15.57 -3.86 8.16
CA ILE A 104 14.23 -3.55 8.65
C ILE A 104 14.26 -2.30 9.53
N GLY A 105 15.29 -2.15 10.37
CA GLY A 105 15.52 -0.97 11.19
C GLY A 105 15.65 0.29 10.35
N GLU A 106 16.47 0.25 9.31
CA GLU A 106 16.68 1.37 8.38
C GLU A 106 15.40 1.74 7.62
N VAL A 107 14.63 0.75 7.16
CA VAL A 107 13.33 0.98 6.51
C VAL A 107 12.36 1.65 7.49
N ARG A 108 12.25 1.15 8.72
CA ARG A 108 11.37 1.73 9.75
C ARG A 108 11.77 3.16 10.10
N ASP A 109 13.06 3.41 10.28
CA ASP A 109 13.61 4.74 10.55
C ASP A 109 13.29 5.71 9.40
N TRP A 110 13.50 5.30 8.15
CA TRP A 110 13.13 6.10 6.99
C TRP A 110 11.65 6.49 6.99
N PHE A 111 10.75 5.53 7.21
CA PHE A 111 9.31 5.80 7.29
C PHE A 111 8.94 6.72 8.46
N SER A 112 9.68 6.68 9.57
CA SER A 112 9.43 7.55 10.73
C SER A 112 9.78 9.02 10.47
N LYS A 113 10.67 9.27 9.51
CA LYS A 113 11.12 10.63 9.11
C LYS A 113 10.20 11.28 8.07
N LEU A 114 9.32 10.51 7.44
CA LEU A 114 8.37 11.05 6.47
C LEU A 114 7.22 11.78 7.17
N ASP A 115 6.93 12.99 6.71
CA ASP A 115 5.83 13.79 7.23
C ASP A 115 4.48 13.45 6.58
N ALA A 116 3.40 14.01 7.13
CA ALA A 116 2.05 13.83 6.60
C ALA A 116 1.88 14.43 5.19
N ASN A 117 2.67 15.44 4.84
CA ASN A 117 2.59 16.11 3.55
C ASN A 117 3.10 15.18 2.44
N PHE A 118 4.17 14.42 2.67
CA PHE A 118 4.66 13.41 1.74
C PHE A 118 3.55 12.42 1.34
N PHE A 119 2.83 11.86 2.30
CA PHE A 119 1.74 10.91 2.01
C PHE A 119 0.55 11.59 1.30
N THR A 120 0.22 12.79 1.77
CA THR A 120 -0.88 13.59 1.19
C THR A 120 -0.63 13.91 -0.28
N GLN A 121 0.60 14.29 -0.64
CA GLN A 121 1.00 14.54 -2.03
C GLN A 121 0.88 13.29 -2.90
N GLY A 122 1.33 12.13 -2.40
CA GLY A 122 1.21 10.86 -3.13
C GLY A 122 -0.24 10.49 -3.44
N ILE A 123 -1.14 10.65 -2.46
CA ILE A 123 -2.57 10.38 -2.64
C ILE A 123 -3.21 11.40 -3.60
N TYR A 124 -2.98 12.69 -3.42
CA TYR A 124 -3.58 13.71 -4.31
C TYR A 124 -3.05 13.67 -5.73
N SER A 125 -1.85 13.11 -5.95
CA SER A 125 -1.31 12.88 -7.30
C SER A 125 -2.09 11.82 -8.10
N LEU A 126 -2.98 11.04 -7.48
CA LEU A 126 -3.84 10.10 -8.19
C LEU A 126 -4.78 10.79 -9.18
N LEU A 127 -5.39 11.90 -8.78
CA LEU A 127 -6.38 12.59 -9.61
C LEU A 127 -5.81 13.04 -10.97
N PRO A 128 -4.69 13.80 -11.04
CA PRO A 128 -4.12 14.16 -12.32
C PRO A 128 -3.60 12.95 -13.11
N ARG A 129 -3.15 11.88 -12.45
CA ARG A 129 -2.72 10.63 -13.11
C ARG A 129 -3.90 9.90 -13.76
N TRP A 130 -5.04 9.79 -13.08
CA TRP A 130 -6.27 9.24 -13.66
C TRP A 130 -6.75 10.07 -14.85
N GLN A 131 -6.76 11.41 -14.72
CA GLN A 131 -7.11 12.30 -15.83
C GLN A 131 -6.21 12.10 -17.04
N LYS A 132 -4.89 11.97 -16.82
CA LYS A 132 -3.91 11.69 -17.87
C LYS A 132 -4.15 10.33 -18.53
N CYS A 133 -4.39 9.28 -17.73
CA CYS A 133 -4.69 7.94 -18.25
C CYS A 133 -5.96 7.93 -19.12
N ILE A 134 -7.02 8.62 -18.68
CA ILE A 134 -8.26 8.80 -19.46
C ILE A 134 -7.98 9.53 -20.77
N ALA A 135 -7.23 10.63 -20.74
CA ALA A 135 -6.88 11.42 -21.93
C ALA A 135 -6.03 10.62 -22.93
N LEU A 136 -5.25 9.65 -22.45
CA LEU A 136 -4.42 8.77 -23.28
C LEU A 136 -5.15 7.46 -23.67
N HIS A 137 -6.45 7.36 -23.44
CA HIS A 137 -7.27 6.17 -23.71
C HIS A 137 -6.70 4.89 -23.06
N GLY A 138 -6.24 4.98 -21.82
CA GLY A 138 -5.70 3.84 -21.07
C GLY A 138 -4.25 3.48 -21.40
N LYS A 139 -3.55 4.28 -22.23
CA LYS A 139 -2.13 4.07 -22.49
C LYS A 139 -1.29 4.62 -21.34
N SER A 140 -0.26 3.84 -20.98
CA SER A 140 0.79 4.28 -20.06
C SER A 140 1.42 5.58 -20.56
N SER A 141 1.67 6.48 -19.62
CA SER A 141 2.18 7.81 -19.90
C SER A 141 3.68 7.97 -19.73
N GLN A 142 4.40 6.84 -19.80
CA GLN A 142 5.86 6.74 -19.78
C GLN A 142 6.50 7.46 -20.97
#